data_AF-A0AAP0RAM8-F1
#
_entry.id   AF-A0AAP0RAM8-F1
#
_cell.length_a   1.000
_cell.length_b   1.000
_cell.length_c   1.000
_cell.angle_alpha   90.00
_cell.angle_beta   90.00
_cell.angle_gamma   90.00
#
_symmetry.space_group_name_H-M   'P 1'
#
loop_
_entity.id
_entity.type
_entity.pdbx_description
1 polymer ?
#
loop_
_entity_poly.entity_id
_entity_poly.type
_entity_poly.pdbx_seq_one_letter_code
_entity_poly.pdbx_strand_id
1 'polypeptide(L)' 'MPQRNIYSWNIIIGEFSRSNFPEKSVELFLQMRNSYVRPDAFTFPLVLRACAGSGKYGEAVWFMGCV' A
#
# COMPACT_ATOMS: atom_id res chain seq x y z
N MET A 1 2.64 20.47 -0.13
CA MET A 1 1.29 19.95 -0.43
C MET A 1 0.65 19.58 0.89
N PRO A 2 -0.32 20.35 1.41
CA PRO A 2 -0.76 20.20 2.79
C PRO A 2 -1.84 19.11 2.88
N GLN A 3 -1.69 18.19 3.82
CA GLN A 3 -2.60 17.07 4.13
C GLN A 3 -2.66 15.96 3.06
N ARG A 4 -1.67 15.05 3.05
CA ARG A 4 -1.83 13.74 2.38
C ARG A 4 -2.94 12.97 3.10
N ASN A 5 -4.17 13.12 2.64
CA ASN A 5 -5.32 12.41 3.19
C ASN A 5 -5.28 10.94 2.76
N ILE A 6 -5.98 10.05 3.49
CA ILE A 6 -6.07 8.60 3.17
C ILE A 6 -6.42 8.37 1.69
N TYR A 7 -7.28 9.24 1.13
CA TYR A 7 -7.66 9.20 -0.28
C TYR A 7 -6.49 9.40 -1.25
N SER A 8 -5.58 10.34 -0.96
CA SER A 8 -4.39 10.56 -1.78
C SER A 8 -3.46 9.35 -1.74
N TRP A 9 -3.28 8.72 -0.57
CA TRP A 9 -2.50 7.49 -0.46
C TRP A 9 -3.13 6.36 -1.28
N ASN A 10 -4.45 6.18 -1.20
CA ASN A 10 -5.16 5.15 -1.97
C ASN A 10 -5.02 5.35 -3.48
N ILE A 11 -5.10 6.59 -3.98
CA ILE A 11 -4.86 6.86 -5.41
C ILE A 11 -3.43 6.46 -5.79
N ILE A 12 -2.42 6.92 -5.04
CA ILE A 12 -1.02 6.69 -5.39
C ILE A 12 -0.69 5.20 -5.31
N ILE A 13 -1.06 4.52 -4.21
CA ILE A 13 -0.88 3.06 -4.02
C ILE A 13 -1.63 2.29 -5.11
N GLY A 14 -2.83 2.75 -5.48
CA GLY A 14 -3.65 2.12 -6.51
C GLY A 14 -3.05 2.22 -7.90
N GLU A 15 -2.55 3.40 -8.27
CA GLU A 15 -1.81 3.60 -9.52
C GLU A 15 -0.55 2.72 -9.58
N PHE A 16 0.25 2.71 -8.52
CA PHE A 16 1.45 1.85 -8.50
C PHE A 16 1.14 0.36 -8.46
N SER A 17 0.02 -0.05 -7.85
CA SER A 17 -0.42 -1.46 -7.85
C SER A 17 -0.80 -1.98 -9.23
N ARG A 18 -1.20 -1.08 -10.14
CA ARG A 18 -1.55 -1.39 -11.53
C ARG A 18 -0.41 -1.15 -12.51
N SER A 19 0.62 -0.43 -12.08
CA SER A 19 1.79 -0.12 -12.88
C SER A 19 2.85 -1.22 -12.77
N ASN A 20 3.91 -1.13 -13.58
CA ASN A 20 5.04 -2.08 -13.56
C ASN A 20 5.92 -1.98 -12.30
N PHE A 21 5.49 -1.23 -11.28
CA PHE A 21 6.24 -0.97 -10.04
C PHE A 21 5.45 -1.37 -8.80
N PRO A 22 5.07 -2.66 -8.65
CA PRO A 22 4.37 -3.14 -7.47
C PRO A 22 5.14 -2.89 -6.17
N GLU A 23 6.47 -2.88 -6.21
CA GLU A 23 7.32 -2.65 -5.04
C GLU A 23 7.12 -1.25 -4.43
N LYS A 24 6.91 -0.23 -5.28
CA LYS A 24 6.61 1.14 -4.82
C LYS A 24 5.28 1.24 -4.09
N SER A 25 4.29 0.43 -4.48
CA SER A 25 2.99 0.38 -3.80
C SER A 25 3.15 -0.07 -2.34
N VAL A 26 4.00 -1.08 -2.10
CA VAL A 26 4.32 -1.58 -0.75
C VAL A 26 5.12 -0.54 0.05
N GLU A 27 6.12 0.11 -0.56
CA GLU A 27 6.89 1.17 0.08
C GLU A 27 6.01 2.35 0.51
N LEU A 28 5.05 2.75 -0.33
CA LEU A 28 4.10 3.82 -0.01
C LEU A 28 3.14 3.43 1.11
N PHE A 29 2.69 2.17 1.14
CA PHE A 29 1.90 1.64 2.25
C PHE A 29 2.68 1.72 3.58
N LEU A 30 3.97 1.38 3.56
CA LEU A 30 4.86 1.54 4.72
C LEU A 30 4.98 3.00 5.16
N GLN A 31 5.16 3.93 4.22
CA GLN A 31 5.20 5.36 4.53
C GLN A 31 3.87 5.88 5.10
N MET A 32 2.73 5.40 4.60
CA MET A 32 1.40 5.72 5.12
C MET A 32 1.29 5.31 6.60
N ARG A 33 1.72 4.08 6.93
CA ARG A 33 1.70 3.55 8.29
C ARG A 33 2.66 4.29 9.22
N ASN A 34 3.87 4.62 8.74
CA ASN A 34 4.85 5.43 9.48
C ASN A 34 4.39 6.87 9.70
N SER A 35 3.48 7.36 8.87
CA SER A 35 2.85 8.68 9.03
C SER A 35 1.66 8.65 9.99
N TYR A 36 1.47 7.56 10.75
CA TYR A 36 0.31 7.32 11.62
C TYR A 36 -1.04 7.36 10.91
N VAL A 37 -1.04 7.19 9.58
CA VAL A 37 -2.26 7.13 8.79
C VAL A 37 -2.70 5.67 8.72
N ARG A 38 -3.86 5.37 9.28
CA ARG A 38 -4.39 4.01 9.31
C ARG A 38 -4.84 3.61 7.89
N PRO A 39 -4.36 2.48 7.35
CA PRO A 39 -4.83 1.98 6.06
C PRO A 39 -6.33 1.68 6.12
N ASP A 40 -7.01 1.92 5.01
CA ASP A 40 -8.44 1.67 4.88
C ASP A 40 -8.68 0.31 4.20
N ALA A 41 -9.92 -0.19 4.24
CA ALA A 41 -10.35 -1.38 3.51
C ALA A 41 -10.05 -1.30 2.01
N PHE A 42 -9.94 -0.09 1.45
CA PHE A 42 -9.51 0.14 0.06
C PHE A 42 -8.01 -0.01 -0.17
N THR A 43 -7.17 0.23 0.83
CA THR A 43 -5.71 0.17 0.69
C THR A 43 -5.22 -1.27 0.60
N PHE A 44 -5.82 -2.17 1.38
CA PHE A 44 -5.39 -3.57 1.47
C PHE A 44 -5.46 -4.34 0.14
N PRO A 45 -6.56 -4.28 -0.66
CA PRO A 45 -6.63 -4.94 -1.96
C PRO A 45 -5.57 -4.44 -2.95
N LEU A 46 -5.21 -3.15 -2.88
CA LEU A 46 -4.21 -2.54 -3.77
C LEU A 46 -2.81 -3.08 -3.46
N VAL A 47 -2.46 -3.21 -2.17
CA VAL A 47 -1.20 -3.80 -1.74
C VAL A 47 -1.17 -5.29 -2.04
N LEU A 48 -2.26 -6.02 -1.80
CA LEU A 48 -2.39 -7.44 -2.15
C LEU A 48 -2.17 -7.69 -3.64
N ARG A 49 -2.76 -6.86 -4.51
CA ARG A 49 -2.56 -6.92 -5.95
C ARG A 49 -1.11 -6.64 -6.32
N ALA A 50 -0.47 -5.64 -5.70
CA ALA A 50 0.94 -5.34 -5.93
C ALA A 50 1.85 -6.51 -5.50
N CYS A 51 1.57 -7.15 -4.37
CA CYS A 51 2.30 -8.32 -3.90
C CYS A 51 2.11 -9.54 -4.82
N ALA A 52 0.90 -9.73 -5.36
CA ALA A 52 0.63 -10.75 -6.37
C ALA A 52 1.40 -10.52 -7.67
N GLY A 53 1.50 -9.26 -8.12
CA GLY A 53 2.27 -8.89 -9.31
C GLY A 53 3.79 -8.96 -9.14
N SER A 54 4.30 -8.78 -7.92
CA SER A 54 5.76 -8.83 -7.62
C SER A 54 6.25 -10.20 -7.17
N GLY A 55 5.37 -11.17 -6.91
CA GLY A 55 5.74 -12.47 -6.33
C GLY A 55 6.21 -12.40 -4.87
N LYS A 56 6.16 -11.23 -4.22
CA LYS A 56 6.56 -11.01 -2.82
C LYS A 56 5.38 -11.18 -1.87
N TYR A 57 4.78 -12.36 -1.85
CA TYR A 57 3.65 -12.69 -0.95
C TYR A 57 4.05 -12.66 0.53
N GLY A 58 5.29 -13.03 0.84
CA GLY A 58 5.76 -13.19 2.23
C GLY A 58 5.73 -11.90 3.06
N GLU A 59 5.94 -10.73 2.45
CA GLU A 59 5.95 -9.47 3.19
C GLU A 59 4.55 -8.93 3.49
N ALA A 60 3.58 -9.15 2.60
CA ALA A 60 2.21 -8.67 2.77
C ALA A 60 1.53 -9.25 4.03
N VAL A 61 1.80 -10.52 4.32
CA VAL A 61 1.19 -11.24 5.45
C VAL A 61 1.77 -10.78 6.79
N TRP A 62 3.07 -10.44 6.83
CA TRP A 62 3.68 -9.80 8.00
C TRP A 62 3.09 -8.41 8.28
N PHE A 63 2.68 -7.68 7.25
CA PHE A 63 2.08 -6.36 7.41
C PHE A 63 0.65 -6.37 7.93
N MET A 64 -0.14 -7.40 7.60
CA MET A 64 -1.51 -7.57 8.10
C MET A 64 -1.56 -8.15 9.53
N GLY A 65 -0.50 -8.79 10.01
CA GLY A 65 -0.46 -9.44 11.34
C GLY A 65 -0.31 -8.50 12.54
N CYS A 66 -0.14 -7.19 12.34
CA CYS A 66 -0.06 -6.17 13.41
C CYS A 66 -1.34 -5.31 13.53
N VAL A 67 -2.49 -5.81 13.08
CA VAL A 67 -3.81 -5.22 13.38
C VAL A 67 -4.40 -5.84 14.63
#